data_AF-A0A0C2CBC7-F1
#
_entry.id   AF-A0A0C2CBC7-F1
#
_cell.length_a   1.000
_cell.length_b   1.000
_cell.length_c   1.000
_cell.angle_alpha   90.00
_cell.angle_beta   90.00
_cell.angle_gamma   90.00
#
_symmetry.space_group_name_H-M   'P 1'
#
loop_
_entity.id
_entity.type
_entity.pdbx_description
1 polymer ?
#
loop_
_entity_poly.entity_id
_entity_poly.type
_entity_poly.pdbx_seq_one_letter_code
_entity_poly.pdbx_strand_id
1 'polypeptide(L)'
;MDDVAKGKTRLIKCVLLPERFLFKALRNAPALQNLAGFDRVYIRRSMTREERAVEKELRRQAHDLNLNQHNGSKNRGRQQPPIANS
;
A
#
# COMPACT_ATOMS: atom_id res chain seq x y z
N MET A 1 11.11 -11.22 26.95
CA MET A 1 11.80 -9.92 27.03
C MET A 1 13.05 -10.04 26.18
N ASP A 2 13.11 -9.19 25.16
CA ASP A 2 14.29 -8.70 24.43
C ASP A 2 15.35 -9.68 23.94
N ASP A 3 15.31 -10.00 22.63
CA ASP A 3 16.49 -10.05 21.75
C ASP A 3 16.08 -10.25 20.27
N VAL A 4 15.19 -9.40 19.76
CA VAL A 4 15.02 -9.27 18.30
C VAL A 4 16.05 -8.25 17.83
N ALA A 5 17.21 -8.78 17.41
CA ALA A 5 18.31 -8.10 16.76
C ALA A 5 18.01 -6.66 16.30
N LYS A 6 18.74 -5.72 16.87
CA LYS A 6 18.79 -4.28 16.58
C LYS A 6 19.35 -4.02 15.16
N GLY A 7 18.78 -4.65 14.15
CA GLY A 7 19.04 -4.45 12.74
C GLY A 7 17.74 -3.97 12.09
N LYS A 8 17.76 -2.78 11.48
CA LYS A 8 16.60 -2.22 10.75
C LYS A 8 15.96 -3.33 9.89
N THR A 9 14.66 -3.58 10.08
CA THR A 9 13.88 -4.52 9.26
C THR A 9 14.17 -4.26 7.79
N ARG A 10 14.84 -5.20 7.13
CA ARG A 10 15.29 -5.02 5.75
C ARG A 10 14.10 -5.18 4.81
N LEU A 11 13.99 -4.28 3.85
CA LEU A 11 13.03 -4.42 2.75
C LEU A 11 13.50 -5.54 1.83
N ILE A 12 12.66 -6.57 1.65
CA ILE A 12 12.91 -7.65 0.68
C ILE A 12 12.23 -7.26 -0.62
N LYS A 13 13.02 -7.16 -1.70
CA LYS A 13 12.51 -6.93 -3.05
C LYS A 13 12.33 -8.28 -3.74
N CYS A 14 11.09 -8.66 -4.01
CA CYS A 14 10.77 -9.84 -4.81
C CYS A 14 10.49 -9.42 -6.25
N VAL A 15 11.15 -10.06 -7.21
CA VAL A 15 10.84 -9.92 -8.64
C VAL A 15 10.01 -11.14 -9.03
N LEU A 16 8.74 -10.91 -9.36
CA LEU A 16 7.80 -11.97 -9.73
C LEU A 16 7.54 -11.92 -11.23
N LEU A 17 7.88 -13.01 -11.92
CA LEU A 17 7.59 -13.22 -13.33
C LEU A 17 6.67 -14.45 -13.46
N PRO A 18 5.52 -14.38 -14.16
CA PRO A 18 4.93 -13.22 -14.87
C PRO A 18 4.19 -12.23 -13.95
N GLU A 19 3.82 -11.06 -14.50
CA GLU A 19 3.14 -9.96 -13.79
C GLU A 19 1.84 -10.39 -13.06
N ARG A 20 1.14 -11.39 -13.59
CA ARG A 20 -0.05 -11.99 -12.95
C ARG A 20 0.19 -12.40 -11.49
N PHE A 21 1.40 -12.84 -11.15
CA PHE A 21 1.73 -13.25 -9.79
C PHE A 21 1.87 -12.05 -8.85
N LEU A 22 2.33 -10.90 -9.35
CA LEU A 22 2.33 -9.65 -8.59
C LEU A 22 0.90 -9.26 -8.20
N PHE A 23 -0.03 -9.26 -9.16
CA PHE A 23 -1.43 -8.93 -8.87
C PHE A 23 -2.07 -9.92 -7.90
N LYS A 24 -1.79 -11.23 -8.05
CA LYS A 24 -2.28 -12.26 -7.12
C LYS A 24 -1.73 -12.05 -5.71
N ALA A 25 -0.44 -11.75 -5.56
CA ALA A 25 0.18 -11.47 -4.28
C ALA A 25 -0.41 -10.21 -3.61
N LEU A 26 -0.57 -9.12 -4.36
CA LEU A 26 -1.14 -7.87 -3.85
C LEU A 26 -2.60 -8.03 -3.43
N ARG A 27 -3.39 -8.79 -4.20
CA ARG A 27 -4.80 -9.09 -3.85
C ARG A 27 -4.92 -9.88 -2.55
N ASN A 28 -4.00 -10.82 -2.32
CA ASN A 28 -4.03 -11.69 -1.15
C ASN A 28 -3.33 -11.08 0.08
N ALA A 29 -2.58 -9.99 -0.08
CA ALA A 29 -1.82 -9.37 0.99
C ALA A 29 -2.65 -8.97 2.22
N PRO A 30 -3.87 -8.40 2.09
CA PRO A 30 -4.70 -8.11 3.27
C PRO A 30 -5.16 -9.38 4.00
N ALA A 31 -5.46 -10.45 3.25
CA ALA A 31 -5.85 -11.73 3.84
C ALA A 31 -4.70 -12.38 4.61
N LEU A 32 -3.46 -12.21 4.13
CA LEU A 32 -2.26 -12.68 4.83
C LEU A 32 -2.11 -12.00 6.20
N GLN A 33 -2.41 -10.71 6.32
CA GLN A 33 -2.33 -9.97 7.59
C GLN A 33 -3.34 -10.46 8.64
N ASN A 34 -4.41 -11.13 8.22
CA ASN A 34 -5.40 -11.71 9.14
C ASN A 34 -4.94 -13.07 9.70
N LEU A 35 -3.83 -13.64 9.21
CA LEU A 35 -3.28 -14.89 9.72
C LEU A 35 -2.33 -14.62 10.90
N ALA A 36 -2.44 -15.44 11.94
CA ALA A 36 -1.56 -15.37 13.09
C ALA A 36 -0.09 -15.49 12.68
N GLY A 37 0.75 -14.56 13.14
CA GLY A 37 2.18 -14.50 12.81
C GLY A 37 2.54 -13.69 11.56
N PHE A 38 1.55 -13.19 10.81
CA PHE A 38 1.76 -12.38 9.60
C PHE A 38 1.17 -10.96 9.69
N ASP A 39 0.67 -10.57 10.85
CA ASP A 39 0.06 -9.27 11.14
C ASP A 39 0.98 -8.08 10.82
N ARG A 40 2.30 -8.28 10.94
CA ARG A 40 3.33 -7.26 10.68
C ARG A 40 3.96 -7.36 9.29
N VAL A 41 3.44 -8.22 8.42
CA VAL A 41 3.95 -8.41 7.06
C VAL A 41 3.18 -7.54 6.08
N TYR A 42 3.88 -6.55 5.54
CA TYR A 42 3.32 -5.62 4.56
C TYR A 42 3.88 -5.89 3.17
N ILE A 43 2.99 -6.27 2.24
CA ILE A 43 3.33 -6.45 0.84
C ILE A 43 2.83 -5.22 0.08
N ARG A 44 3.71 -4.61 -0.71
CA ARG A 44 3.38 -3.46 -1.57
C ARG A 44 4.12 -3.54 -2.90
N ARG A 45 3.58 -2.85 -3.90
CA ARG A 45 4.27 -2.67 -5.19
C ARG A 45 5.60 -1.95 -4.97
N SER A 46 6.65 -2.39 -5.67
CA SER A 46 7.90 -1.63 -5.76
C SER A 46 7.64 -0.37 -6.56
N MET A 47 7.93 0.79 -5.98
CA MET A 47 7.74 2.10 -6.60
C MET A 47 9.03 2.92 -6.52
N THR A 48 9.20 3.83 -7.47
CA THR A 48 10.27 4.85 -7.43
C THR A 48 10.04 5.85 -6.28
N ARG A 49 10.96 6.80 -6.09
CA ARG A 49 10.80 7.82 -5.05
C ARG A 49 9.69 8.79 -5.40
N GLU A 50 9.60 9.14 -6.67
CA GLU A 50 8.64 10.08 -7.25
C GLU A 50 7.22 9.51 -7.14
N GLU A 51 7.03 8.26 -7.60
CA GLU A 51 5.76 7.53 -7.48
C GLU A 51 5.28 7.44 -6.02
N ARG A 52 6.22 7.20 -5.08
CA ARG A 52 5.89 7.14 -3.65
C ARG A 52 5.46 8.48 -3.09
N ALA A 53 6.05 9.59 -3.55
CA ALA A 53 5.65 10.93 -3.14
C ALA A 53 4.23 11.24 -3.62
N VAL A 54 3.93 10.93 -4.88
CA VAL A 54 2.59 11.10 -5.46
C VAL A 54 1.57 10.23 -4.74
N GLU A 55 1.86 8.96 -4.50
CA GLU A 55 0.93 8.07 -3.79
C GLU A 55 0.67 8.52 -2.34
N LYS A 56 1.69 9.03 -1.64
CA LYS A 56 1.54 9.60 -0.30
C LYS A 56 0.60 10.80 -0.31
N GLU A 57 0.75 11.68 -1.29
CA GLU A 57 -0.09 12.86 -1.45
C GLU A 57 -1.54 12.49 -1.77
N LEU A 58 -1.76 11.56 -2.70
CA LEU A 58 -3.09 11.05 -3.03
C LEU A 58 -3.79 10.43 -1.82
N ARG A 59 -3.06 9.64 -1.01
CA ARG A 59 -3.63 9.07 0.22
C ARG A 59 -3.98 10.14 1.25
N ARG A 60 -3.19 11.20 1.36
CA ARG A 60 -3.48 12.35 2.25
C ARG A 60 -4.77 13.05 1.79
N GLN A 61 -4.85 13.40 0.51
CA GLN A 61 -6.04 14.03 -0.07
C GLN A 61 -7.28 13.14 0.09
N ALA A 62 -7.17 11.84 -0.18
CA ALA A 62 -8.26 10.89 0.02
C ALA A 62 -8.72 10.83 1.48
N HIS A 63 -7.79 10.87 2.44
CA HIS A 63 -8.09 10.89 3.85
C HIS A 63 -8.84 12.17 4.24
N ASP A 64 -8.35 13.34 3.82
CA ASP A 64 -8.96 14.63 4.14
C ASP A 64 -10.36 14.76 3.52
N LEU A 65 -10.56 14.28 2.29
CA LEU A 65 -11.87 14.22 1.64
C LEU A 65 -12.84 13.27 2.36
N ASN A 66 -12.38 12.09 2.78
CA ASN A 66 -13.22 11.15 3.53
C ASN A 66 -13.65 11.72 4.88
N LEU A 67 -12.77 12.47 5.56
CA LEU A 67 -13.06 13.11 6.84
C LEU A 67 -14.04 14.27 6.67
N ASN A 68 -13.79 15.16 5.70
CA ASN A 68 -14.50 16.44 5.58
C ASN A 68 -15.80 16.35 4.75
N GLN A 69 -15.85 15.50 3.73
CA GLN A 69 -16.98 15.49 2.78
C GLN A 69 -17.91 14.29 2.95
N HIS A 70 -17.52 13.27 3.73
CA HIS A 70 -18.29 12.02 3.86
C HIS A 70 -18.60 11.63 5.31
N ASN A 71 -18.53 12.55 6.27
CA ASN A 71 -18.74 12.27 7.70
C ASN A 71 -17.95 11.03 8.19
N GLY A 72 -16.74 10.82 7.67
CA GLY A 72 -15.91 9.65 8.00
C GLY A 72 -16.21 8.36 7.22
N SER A 73 -17.16 8.36 6.29
CA SER A 73 -17.42 7.20 5.42
C SER A 73 -16.38 7.11 4.30
N LYS A 74 -15.57 6.03 4.32
CA LYS A 74 -14.51 5.79 3.35
C LYS A 74 -15.10 5.57 1.94
N ASN A 75 -14.86 6.51 1.04
CA ASN A 75 -15.27 6.36 -0.35
C ASN A 75 -14.43 5.27 -1.03
N ARG A 76 -15.08 4.20 -1.53
CA ARG A 76 -14.43 3.06 -2.23
C ARG A 76 -14.28 3.28 -3.74
N GLY A 77 -14.63 4.47 -4.23
CA GLY A 77 -14.45 4.85 -5.64
C GLY A 77 -12.98 4.86 -6.03
N ARG A 78 -12.64 4.21 -7.15
CA ARG A 78 -11.31 4.30 -7.78
C ARG A 78 -11.03 5.79 -8.05
N GLN A 79 -10.12 6.39 -7.29
CA GLN A 79 -9.56 7.68 -7.68
C GLN A 79 -8.78 7.45 -8.98
N GLN A 80 -9.36 7.85 -10.10
CA GLN A 80 -8.62 7.92 -11.36
C GLN A 80 -7.61 9.07 -11.23
N PRO A 81 -6.36 8.90 -11.68
CA PRO A 81 -5.44 10.03 -11.76
C PRO A 81 -6.04 11.12 -12.65
N PRO A 82 -5.76 12.41 -12.38
CA PRO A 82 -6.23 13.49 -13.23
C PRO A 82 -5.73 13.25 -14.66
N ILE A 83 -6.67 13.27 -15.61
CA ILE A 83 -6.36 13.23 -17.03
C ILE A 83 -5.58 14.52 -17.31
N ALA A 84 -4.32 14.39 -17.73
CA ALA A 84 -3.54 15.52 -18.18
C ALA A 84 -4.18 16.04 -19.47
N ASN A 85 -4.87 17.18 -19.39
CA ASN A 85 -5.35 17.87 -20.57
C ASN A 85 -4.15 18.56 -21.23
N SER A 86 -3.79 18.04 -22.41
CA SER A 86 -2.97 18.71 -23.44
C SER A 86 -3.75 19.78 -24.16
#